data_AF-A0A0M9ZJL1-F1
#
_entry.id   AF-A0A0M9ZJL1-F1
#
_cell.length_a   1.000
_cell.length_b   1.000
_cell.length_c   1.000
_cell.angle_alpha   90.00
_cell.angle_beta   90.00
_cell.angle_gamma   90.00
#
_symmetry.space_group_name_H-M   'P 1'
#
loop_
_entity.id
_entity.type
_entity.pdbx_description
1 polymer ?
#
loop_
_entity_poly.entity_id
_entity_poly.type
_entity_poly.pdbx_seq_one_letter_code
_entity_poly.pdbx_strand_id
1 'polypeptide(L)'
;MANPSRLRAAVLTTTAVLLSALLAGCGDGSAKDGDLTAQKLDWKDCPSPSQAEGGGTAPSPLPKGGTWQCATMKAPLDWGNPKGDTIDIALIRARTSGPASKRIGSLVFNFGGPGGSGVSTLPAFGSDYDVLRTRYDLVSFDPRGVGRSAPVKCESDDQLDVYFQQDATPDTSAERTQLVDRTNQFNAACEKNSKKVLPHVATTDAARDMDLLRQVLGDDKLHYFGISYGTELGGVYAHLFPQNVGRAVFDGVVDPTQNPEQSALGQAKGFQLALDNFAEDCTSKTTQCPIGDTPQDVKNRIAKLLNDLEKNPIPGIPPRQLTQTAATNGIAQSLYSKDFWEYLTEGLEDAYAGDGKILMLLSDALNGRDQNGQYSNLTAANIAINCADEKPRYSVDYIQRKVPEFRAAAPLFGDYLAWGLISCNNWAVPGAADHPDVSAPGSAPILVVGNTGDPATPYEGAKKMVDALGRGVGVELTYKGQGHGAYDSKNKCVQSTVNSYLLNGTVPKDGKVCS
;
A
#
# COMPACT_ATOMS: atom_id res chain seq x y z
N MET A 1 55.32 29.72 22.94
CA MET A 1 55.75 30.99 23.58
C MET A 1 55.98 32.03 22.50
N ALA A 2 55.64 33.28 22.80
CA ALA A 2 55.79 34.51 22.00
C ALA A 2 54.77 34.77 20.86
N ASN A 3 53.83 35.65 21.17
CA ASN A 3 53.16 36.56 20.24
C ASN A 3 54.14 37.73 19.95
N PRO A 4 54.11 38.44 18.80
CA PRO A 4 53.34 39.71 18.77
C PRO A 4 52.83 40.24 17.40
N SER A 5 51.66 40.89 17.47
CA SER A 5 51.19 42.15 16.83
C SER A 5 51.98 42.86 15.71
N ARG A 6 51.30 43.38 14.66
CA ARG A 6 50.82 44.79 14.50
C ARG A 6 50.31 45.14 13.09
N LEU A 7 49.27 45.97 13.10
CA LEU A 7 48.61 46.74 12.03
C LEU A 7 49.53 47.62 11.14
N ARG A 8 49.13 47.83 9.88
CA ARG A 8 49.18 49.14 9.16
C ARG A 8 48.08 49.27 8.08
N ALA A 9 47.29 50.35 8.22
CA ALA A 9 46.48 51.04 7.20
C ALA A 9 47.41 51.92 6.30
N ALA A 10 47.05 52.63 5.22
CA ALA A 10 45.85 53.10 4.52
C ALA A 10 46.29 53.46 3.06
N VAL A 11 45.42 53.67 2.04
CA VAL A 11 44.93 54.97 1.48
C VAL A 11 44.45 54.65 0.03
N LEU A 12 43.16 54.73 -0.37
CA LEU A 12 42.35 55.85 -0.93
C LEU A 12 43.04 56.57 -2.12
N THR A 13 42.51 56.87 -3.32
CA THR A 13 41.16 57.12 -3.90
C THR A 13 41.34 57.37 -5.40
N THR A 14 40.38 56.99 -6.25
CA THR A 14 39.85 57.85 -7.35
C THR A 14 38.49 57.34 -7.82
N THR A 15 37.58 58.28 -8.06
CA THR A 15 36.12 58.14 -8.21
C THR A 15 35.68 58.65 -9.59
N ALA A 16 34.77 57.96 -10.28
CA ALA A 16 33.72 58.48 -11.21
C ALA A 16 33.09 57.30 -12.00
N VAL A 17 31.97 56.70 -11.56
CA VAL A 17 30.55 56.97 -11.91
C VAL A 17 30.15 56.53 -13.33
N LEU A 18 29.32 55.48 -13.44
CA LEU A 18 28.00 55.51 -14.11
C LEU A 18 27.21 54.19 -13.91
N LEU A 19 25.89 54.34 -13.89
CA LEU A 19 24.84 53.42 -13.45
C LEU A 19 24.81 52.04 -14.14
N SER A 20 24.40 51.02 -13.37
CA SER A 20 23.25 50.14 -13.72
C SER A 20 22.88 49.28 -12.51
N ALA A 21 21.67 49.47 -11.99
CA ALA A 21 21.08 48.64 -10.95
C ALA A 21 20.61 47.31 -11.54
N LEU A 22 20.95 46.18 -10.90
CA LEU A 22 20.18 44.95 -10.95
C LEU A 22 20.37 44.21 -9.61
N LEU A 23 19.33 44.28 -8.78
CA LEU A 23 19.12 43.42 -7.62
C LEU A 23 18.78 42.02 -8.13
N ALA A 24 19.55 41.01 -7.76
CA ALA A 24 19.10 39.62 -7.74
C ALA A 24 18.97 39.21 -6.27
N GLY A 25 17.77 39.39 -5.73
CA GLY A 25 17.40 38.88 -4.42
C GLY A 25 17.16 37.38 -4.49
N CYS A 26 17.68 36.66 -3.50
CA CYS A 26 17.21 35.33 -3.12
C CYS A 26 15.74 35.44 -2.71
N GLY A 27 14.88 34.64 -3.32
CA GLY A 27 13.47 34.53 -2.96
C GLY A 27 13.04 33.06 -2.94
N ASP A 28 12.49 32.64 -1.81
CA ASP A 28 11.67 31.44 -1.66
C ASP A 28 10.65 31.36 -2.80
N GLY A 29 10.78 30.34 -3.64
CA GLY A 29 9.86 30.08 -4.75
C GLY A 29 8.57 29.43 -4.24
N SER A 30 7.69 30.20 -3.62
CA SER A 30 6.28 29.84 -3.57
C SER A 30 5.73 29.92 -5.01
N ALA A 31 5.67 28.78 -5.70
CA ALA A 31 5.01 28.66 -6.99
C ALA A 31 3.50 28.84 -6.81
N LYS A 32 3.03 30.10 -6.77
CA LYS A 32 1.61 30.43 -6.68
C LYS A 32 0.94 30.73 -8.01
N ASP A 33 1.66 30.68 -9.14
CA ASP A 33 1.13 31.05 -10.48
C ASP A 33 1.62 30.17 -11.66
N GLY A 34 2.28 29.03 -11.40
CA GLY A 34 2.78 28.14 -12.47
C GLY A 34 1.76 27.11 -12.92
N ASP A 35 1.67 26.84 -14.23
CA ASP A 35 0.95 25.69 -14.76
C ASP A 35 1.62 24.39 -14.27
N LEU A 36 0.95 23.68 -13.36
CA LEU A 36 1.46 22.44 -12.77
C LEU A 36 1.63 21.32 -13.81
N THR A 37 0.98 21.39 -14.97
CA THR A 37 1.13 20.35 -16.00
C THR A 37 2.46 20.48 -16.76
N ALA A 38 3.07 21.68 -16.76
CA ALA A 38 4.32 21.98 -17.47
C ALA A 38 5.59 21.78 -16.61
N GLN A 39 5.46 21.15 -15.44
CA GLN A 39 6.58 20.91 -14.53
C GLN A 39 7.68 20.08 -15.19
N LYS A 40 8.95 20.44 -14.92
CA LYS A 40 10.11 19.64 -15.29
C LYS A 40 10.67 18.96 -14.04
N LEU A 41 10.57 17.63 -14.01
CA LEU A 41 11.06 16.83 -12.91
C LEU A 41 12.60 16.75 -12.91
N ASP A 42 13.19 17.10 -11.77
CA ASP A 42 14.63 17.01 -11.51
C ASP A 42 15.00 15.60 -11.02
N TRP A 43 15.14 14.67 -11.96
CA TRP A 43 15.46 13.27 -11.69
C TRP A 43 16.91 13.09 -11.24
N LYS A 44 17.10 12.56 -10.03
CA LYS A 44 18.41 12.29 -9.42
C LYS A 44 18.50 10.85 -8.95
N ASP A 45 19.68 10.38 -8.56
CA ASP A 45 19.81 9.10 -7.87
C ASP A 45 18.94 9.08 -6.61
N CYS A 46 18.25 7.97 -6.38
CA CYS A 46 17.36 7.83 -5.24
C CYS A 46 18.14 7.82 -3.92
N PRO A 47 17.73 8.60 -2.91
CA PRO A 47 18.26 8.46 -1.57
C PRO A 47 17.77 7.14 -0.93
N SER A 48 18.29 6.81 0.25
CA SER A 48 17.65 5.81 1.11
C SER A 48 16.20 6.19 1.41
N PRO A 49 15.27 5.21 1.50
CA PRO A 49 13.91 5.49 1.93
C PRO A 49 13.90 6.18 3.30
N SER A 50 12.98 7.12 3.47
CA SER A 50 12.71 7.79 4.74
C SER A 50 12.04 6.84 5.71
N GLN A 51 11.99 7.21 6.99
CA GLN A 51 11.23 6.46 7.99
C GLN A 51 9.78 6.21 7.53
N ALA A 52 9.09 7.24 7.00
CA ALA A 52 7.71 7.11 6.53
C ALA A 52 7.54 6.11 5.37
N GLU A 53 8.60 5.85 4.60
CA GLU A 53 8.63 4.86 3.51
C GLU A 53 9.11 3.46 3.99
N GLY A 54 9.41 3.30 5.28
CA GLY A 54 9.90 2.06 5.90
C GLY A 54 11.40 1.98 6.15
N GLY A 55 12.16 3.04 5.83
CA GLY A 55 13.61 3.07 6.04
C GLY A 55 14.41 2.10 5.16
N GLY A 56 15.62 1.77 5.59
CA GLY A 56 16.52 0.86 4.88
C GLY A 56 17.57 1.56 4.00
N THR A 57 18.11 0.82 3.03
CA THR A 57 19.20 1.29 2.16
C THR A 57 18.66 1.87 0.85
N ALA A 58 19.44 2.76 0.22
CA ALA A 58 19.17 3.22 -1.13
C ALA A 58 19.00 2.03 -2.10
N PRO A 59 18.10 2.14 -3.08
CA PRO A 59 17.76 1.01 -3.93
C PRO A 59 18.94 0.61 -4.82
N SER A 60 19.23 -0.69 -4.84
CA SER A 60 20.29 -1.27 -5.68
C SER A 60 19.96 -1.10 -7.17
N PRO A 61 20.98 -0.98 -8.04
CA PRO A 61 20.77 -0.96 -9.49
C PRO A 61 20.03 -2.19 -9.99
N LEU A 62 19.24 -2.00 -11.05
CA LEU A 62 18.55 -3.06 -11.79
C LEU A 62 19.53 -3.91 -12.61
N PRO A 63 19.12 -5.14 -12.98
CA PRO A 63 19.82 -5.93 -13.98
C PRO A 63 20.13 -5.13 -15.25
N LYS A 64 21.25 -5.45 -15.90
CA LYS A 64 21.72 -4.78 -17.13
C LYS A 64 22.00 -3.27 -16.95
N GLY A 65 22.36 -2.85 -15.73
CA GLY A 65 22.86 -1.50 -15.45
C GLY A 65 21.80 -0.41 -15.39
N GLY A 66 20.52 -0.75 -15.19
CA GLY A 66 19.49 0.25 -14.95
C GLY A 66 19.66 0.89 -13.57
N THR A 67 19.49 2.20 -13.45
CA THR A 67 19.52 2.91 -12.17
C THR A 67 18.14 3.46 -11.82
N TRP A 68 17.85 3.49 -10.52
CA TRP A 68 16.64 4.13 -9.99
C TRP A 68 16.87 5.62 -9.85
N GLN A 69 15.94 6.41 -10.40
CA GLN A 69 15.92 7.85 -10.30
C GLN A 69 14.71 8.30 -9.50
N CYS A 70 14.89 9.24 -8.59
CA CYS A 70 13.82 9.83 -7.80
C CYS A 70 13.65 11.31 -8.14
N ALA A 71 12.42 11.78 -8.05
CA ALA A 71 12.05 13.17 -8.26
C ALA A 71 10.83 13.52 -7.39
N THR A 72 10.47 14.79 -7.36
CA THR A 72 9.28 15.28 -6.68
C THR A 72 8.44 16.11 -7.64
N MET A 73 7.15 15.83 -7.69
CA MET A 73 6.14 16.58 -8.44
C MET A 73 5.30 17.40 -7.48
N LYS A 74 4.98 18.65 -7.82
CA LYS A 74 3.98 19.44 -7.09
C LYS A 74 2.58 19.07 -7.55
N ALA A 75 1.67 18.86 -6.61
CA ALA A 75 0.24 18.72 -6.86
C ALA A 75 -0.55 19.71 -5.99
N PRO A 76 -1.76 20.15 -6.38
CA PRO A 76 -2.62 20.89 -5.47
C PRO A 76 -2.88 20.09 -4.19
N LEU A 77 -2.84 20.75 -3.03
CA LEU A 77 -3.30 20.16 -1.78
C LEU A 77 -4.79 19.83 -1.89
N ASP A 78 -5.57 20.80 -2.39
CA ASP A 78 -7.01 20.71 -2.58
C ASP A 78 -7.34 20.80 -4.08
N TRP A 79 -7.84 19.72 -4.67
CA TRP A 79 -8.27 19.73 -6.08
C TRP A 79 -9.57 20.51 -6.31
N GLY A 80 -10.32 20.84 -5.25
CA GLY A 80 -11.41 21.83 -5.30
C GLY A 80 -10.91 23.28 -5.43
N ASN A 81 -9.63 23.53 -5.09
CA ASN A 81 -8.95 24.80 -5.25
C ASN A 81 -7.54 24.61 -5.86
N PRO A 82 -7.45 24.25 -7.17
CA PRO A 82 -6.20 23.81 -7.79
C PRO A 82 -5.11 24.90 -7.91
N LYS A 83 -5.46 26.17 -7.66
CA LYS A 83 -4.51 27.30 -7.60
C LYS A 83 -4.07 27.63 -6.16
N GLY A 84 -4.49 26.84 -5.18
CA GLY A 84 -4.17 27.02 -3.78
C GLY A 84 -2.77 26.52 -3.41
N ASP A 85 -2.61 26.11 -2.15
CA ASP A 85 -1.37 25.51 -1.67
C ASP A 85 -1.10 24.18 -2.38
N THR A 86 0.17 23.82 -2.50
CA THR A 86 0.62 22.57 -3.13
C THR A 86 1.27 21.64 -2.13
N ILE A 87 1.21 20.35 -2.43
CA ILE A 87 1.97 19.28 -1.77
C ILE A 87 3.03 18.74 -2.73
N ASP A 88 4.03 18.11 -2.13
CA ASP A 88 5.00 17.30 -2.85
C ASP A 88 4.49 15.87 -3.01
N ILE A 89 4.64 15.31 -4.20
CA ILE A 89 4.40 13.90 -4.53
C ILE A 89 5.75 13.29 -4.91
N ALA A 90 6.21 12.32 -4.13
CA ALA A 90 7.46 11.62 -4.36
C ALA A 90 7.30 10.57 -5.45
N LEU A 91 8.26 10.53 -6.38
CA LEU A 91 8.27 9.67 -7.55
C LEU A 91 9.56 8.86 -7.61
N ILE A 92 9.46 7.65 -8.13
CA ILE A 92 10.61 6.82 -8.51
C ILE A 92 10.45 6.34 -9.96
N ARG A 93 11.57 6.21 -10.67
CA ARG A 93 11.59 5.69 -12.03
C ARG A 93 12.86 4.90 -12.34
N ALA A 94 12.70 3.80 -13.07
CA ALA A 94 13.76 3.22 -13.88
C ALA A 94 13.44 3.39 -15.37
N ARG A 95 14.37 3.92 -16.16
CA ARG A 95 14.15 4.08 -17.60
C ARG A 95 14.11 2.74 -18.33
N THR A 96 13.43 2.74 -19.46
CA THR A 96 13.40 1.61 -20.39
C THR A 96 14.83 1.11 -20.70
N SER A 97 15.03 -0.21 -20.69
CA SER A 97 16.28 -0.86 -21.10
C SER A 97 16.39 -1.05 -22.62
N GLY A 98 15.28 -0.93 -23.34
CA GLY A 98 15.24 -1.06 -24.79
C GLY A 98 15.56 0.24 -25.54
N PRO A 99 15.68 0.17 -26.87
CA PRO A 99 15.92 1.34 -27.71
C PRO A 99 14.81 2.40 -27.55
N ALA A 100 15.17 3.68 -27.53
CA ALA A 100 14.22 4.78 -27.39
C ALA A 100 13.11 4.76 -28.46
N SER A 101 13.42 4.35 -29.69
CA SER A 101 12.45 4.20 -30.79
C SER A 101 11.38 3.13 -30.55
N LYS A 102 11.58 2.24 -29.57
CA LYS A 102 10.63 1.23 -29.17
C LYS A 102 9.87 1.63 -27.90
N ARG A 103 10.23 2.69 -27.18
CA ARG A 103 9.55 3.09 -25.93
C ARG A 103 8.06 3.28 -26.18
N ILE A 104 7.22 2.70 -25.32
CA ILE A 104 5.76 2.88 -25.33
C ILE A 104 5.38 4.10 -24.48
N GLY A 105 5.91 4.19 -23.27
CA GLY A 105 5.51 5.20 -22.28
C GLY A 105 6.14 4.92 -20.92
N SER A 106 5.56 5.49 -19.89
CA SER A 106 5.75 5.09 -18.49
C SER A 106 4.66 4.11 -18.08
N LEU A 107 5.04 3.00 -17.44
CA LEU A 107 4.12 2.11 -16.76
C LEU A 107 4.13 2.49 -15.27
N VAL A 108 3.02 3.07 -14.82
CA VAL A 108 2.85 3.55 -13.44
C VAL A 108 2.32 2.42 -12.55
N PHE A 109 3.05 2.11 -11.49
CA PHE A 109 2.69 1.08 -10.52
C PHE A 109 2.11 1.69 -9.24
N ASN A 110 1.13 1.01 -8.67
CA ASN A 110 0.70 1.19 -7.29
C ASN A 110 0.52 -0.19 -6.65
N PHE A 111 1.12 -0.40 -5.48
CA PHE A 111 1.15 -1.70 -4.80
C PHE A 111 0.07 -1.87 -3.73
N GLY A 112 -0.84 -0.89 -3.62
CA GLY A 112 -1.96 -0.96 -2.71
C GLY A 112 -1.66 -0.53 -1.28
N GLY A 113 -2.20 -1.31 -0.33
CA GLY A 113 -2.36 -0.93 1.07
C GLY A 113 -3.84 -0.63 1.37
N PRO A 114 -4.36 0.60 1.20
CA PRO A 114 -3.62 1.85 0.92
C PRO A 114 -2.57 2.16 2.00
N GLY A 115 -1.68 3.12 1.73
CA GLY A 115 -0.64 3.53 2.66
C GLY A 115 0.75 2.94 2.40
N GLY A 116 0.89 2.00 1.46
CA GLY A 116 2.19 1.49 1.03
C GLY A 116 2.95 2.48 0.14
N SER A 117 4.23 2.68 0.40
CA SER A 117 5.10 3.54 -0.43
C SER A 117 5.45 2.85 -1.75
N GLY A 118 4.94 3.37 -2.86
CA GLY A 118 5.33 2.90 -4.19
C GLY A 118 6.81 3.18 -4.49
N VAL A 119 7.37 4.23 -3.88
CA VAL A 119 8.79 4.59 -4.00
C VAL A 119 9.71 3.51 -3.39
N SER A 120 9.38 2.96 -2.23
CA SER A 120 10.17 1.88 -1.61
C SER A 120 9.82 0.49 -2.13
N THR A 121 8.57 0.25 -2.56
CA THR A 121 8.14 -1.07 -3.04
C THR A 121 8.62 -1.41 -4.46
N LEU A 122 8.55 -0.48 -5.43
CA LEU A 122 8.91 -0.79 -6.83
C LEU A 122 10.33 -1.37 -6.99
N PRO A 123 11.37 -0.85 -6.29
CA PRO A 123 12.71 -1.42 -6.35
C PRO A 123 12.81 -2.89 -5.95
N ALA A 124 11.98 -3.36 -5.00
CA ALA A 124 12.00 -4.74 -4.52
C ALA A 124 11.59 -5.74 -5.61
N PHE A 125 10.70 -5.33 -6.52
CA PHE A 125 10.18 -6.16 -7.63
C PHE A 125 10.82 -5.82 -8.99
N GLY A 126 11.80 -4.91 -9.01
CA GLY A 126 12.36 -4.38 -10.26
C GLY A 126 12.89 -5.44 -11.24
N SER A 127 13.38 -6.57 -10.72
CA SER A 127 13.85 -7.69 -11.53
C SER A 127 12.70 -8.48 -12.17
N ASP A 128 11.56 -8.62 -11.48
CA ASP A 128 10.37 -9.32 -11.99
C ASP A 128 9.70 -8.56 -13.15
N TYR A 129 9.95 -7.25 -13.24
CA TYR A 129 9.47 -6.38 -14.31
C TYR A 129 10.51 -6.11 -15.43
N ASP A 130 11.64 -6.83 -15.50
CA ASP A 130 12.68 -6.55 -16.52
C ASP A 130 12.16 -6.69 -17.96
N VAL A 131 11.22 -7.61 -18.19
CA VAL A 131 10.56 -7.79 -19.49
C VAL A 131 9.72 -6.55 -19.84
N LEU A 132 8.96 -6.02 -18.90
CA LEU A 132 8.16 -4.79 -19.08
C LEU A 132 9.05 -3.58 -19.34
N ARG A 133 10.17 -3.49 -18.61
CA ARG A 133 11.17 -2.43 -18.75
C ARG A 133 11.86 -2.39 -20.11
N THR A 134 11.72 -3.42 -20.95
CA THR A 134 12.26 -3.35 -22.32
C THR A 134 11.55 -2.30 -23.18
N ARG A 135 10.34 -1.87 -22.80
CA ARG A 135 9.51 -0.93 -23.56
C ARG A 135 8.93 0.21 -22.72
N TYR A 136 8.87 0.05 -21.40
CA TYR A 136 8.36 1.07 -20.48
C TYR A 136 9.47 1.64 -19.61
N ASP A 137 9.34 2.92 -19.28
CA ASP A 137 9.91 3.39 -18.03
C ASP A 137 9.05 2.81 -16.89
N LEU A 138 9.66 2.11 -15.94
CA LEU A 138 8.94 1.68 -14.73
C LEU A 138 8.83 2.87 -13.80
N VAL A 139 7.63 3.27 -13.43
CA VAL A 139 7.39 4.44 -12.57
C VAL A 139 6.51 4.03 -11.40
N SER A 140 6.78 4.54 -10.21
CA SER A 140 5.83 4.51 -9.11
C SER A 140 5.90 5.83 -8.35
N PHE A 141 4.97 6.01 -7.44
CA PHE A 141 4.83 7.21 -6.62
C PHE A 141 4.31 6.85 -5.26
N ASP A 142 4.59 7.71 -4.29
CA ASP A 142 3.88 7.70 -3.02
C ASP A 142 2.60 8.51 -3.17
N PRO A 143 1.40 7.92 -3.00
CA PRO A 143 0.17 8.70 -2.97
C PRO A 143 0.22 9.77 -1.87
N ARG A 144 -0.56 10.83 -2.04
CA ARG A 144 -0.76 11.84 -0.98
C ARG A 144 -1.07 11.18 0.37
N GLY A 145 -0.46 11.69 1.44
CA GLY A 145 -0.56 11.10 2.77
C GLY A 145 0.39 9.93 3.02
N VAL A 146 1.11 9.42 2.01
CA VAL A 146 2.01 8.26 2.11
C VAL A 146 3.47 8.66 1.98
N GLY A 147 4.35 8.02 2.74
CA GLY A 147 5.80 8.10 2.55
C GLY A 147 6.32 9.55 2.58
N ARG A 148 6.89 10.02 1.48
CA ARG A 148 7.38 11.41 1.36
C ARG A 148 6.32 12.41 0.89
N SER A 149 5.15 11.94 0.49
CA SER A 149 4.10 12.75 -0.13
C SER A 149 3.16 13.36 0.90
N ALA A 150 3.62 14.37 1.63
CA ALA A 150 2.87 15.01 2.73
C ALA A 150 2.31 13.96 3.73
N PRO A 151 3.19 13.19 4.40
CA PRO A 151 2.77 11.99 5.15
C PRO A 151 1.76 12.29 6.25
N VAL A 152 0.73 11.45 6.36
CA VAL A 152 -0.12 11.39 7.54
C VAL A 152 0.70 10.86 8.70
N LYS A 153 0.71 11.61 9.79
CA LYS A 153 1.31 11.29 11.08
C LYS A 153 0.21 11.22 12.14
N CYS A 154 0.22 10.17 12.94
CA CYS A 154 -0.73 9.93 14.02
C CYS A 154 0.02 9.82 15.34
N GLU A 155 0.41 8.61 15.72
CA GLU A 155 1.16 8.32 16.94
C GLU A 155 2.68 8.17 16.67
N SER A 156 3.50 8.28 17.71
CA SER A 156 4.95 8.00 17.65
C SER A 156 5.24 6.50 17.67
N ASP A 157 6.47 6.09 17.34
CA ASP A 157 6.90 4.68 17.35
C ASP A 157 6.60 3.98 18.68
N ASP A 158 6.94 4.60 19.83
CA ASP A 158 6.66 4.03 21.16
C ASP A 158 5.16 3.86 21.45
N GLN A 159 4.33 4.76 20.92
CA GLN A 159 2.87 4.68 21.07
C GLN A 159 2.30 3.59 20.17
N LEU A 160 2.84 3.43 18.96
CA LEU A 160 2.49 2.36 18.04
C LEU A 160 2.89 0.98 18.58
N ASP A 161 4.03 0.84 19.25
CA ASP A 161 4.39 -0.40 19.95
C ASP A 161 3.31 -0.79 20.98
N VAL A 162 2.74 0.18 21.71
CA VAL A 162 1.61 -0.07 22.63
C VAL A 162 0.32 -0.38 21.86
N TYR A 163 0.04 0.35 20.79
CA TYR A 163 -1.14 0.15 19.95
C TYR A 163 -1.18 -1.26 19.35
N PHE A 164 -0.07 -1.78 18.84
CA PHE A 164 -0.02 -3.11 18.23
C PHE A 164 0.13 -4.27 19.23
N GLN A 165 0.36 -3.98 20.52
CA GLN A 165 0.35 -4.97 21.60
C GLN A 165 -1.02 -5.07 22.29
N GLN A 166 -1.99 -4.23 21.94
CA GLN A 166 -3.34 -4.30 22.51
C GLN A 166 -4.10 -5.53 22.02
N ASP A 167 -5.17 -5.89 22.74
CA ASP A 167 -6.14 -6.88 22.28
C ASP A 167 -7.10 -6.24 21.25
N ALA A 168 -7.09 -6.77 20.04
CA ALA A 168 -7.94 -6.36 18.91
C ALA A 168 -9.20 -7.22 18.73
N THR A 169 -9.46 -8.15 19.66
CA THR A 169 -10.56 -9.13 19.64
C THR A 169 -11.35 -9.14 20.96
N PRO A 170 -11.80 -7.97 21.46
CA PRO A 170 -12.27 -7.81 22.82
C PRO A 170 -13.53 -8.63 23.13
N ASP A 171 -13.49 -9.46 24.18
CA ASP A 171 -14.60 -10.32 24.59
C ASP A 171 -15.34 -9.78 25.83
N THR A 172 -14.69 -8.96 26.65
CA THR A 172 -15.25 -8.28 27.82
C THR A 172 -15.65 -6.83 27.54
N SER A 173 -16.47 -6.24 28.42
CA SER A 173 -16.78 -4.81 28.33
C SER A 173 -15.58 -3.91 28.62
N ALA A 174 -14.63 -4.38 29.43
CA ALA A 174 -13.41 -3.66 29.75
C ALA A 174 -12.48 -3.59 28.53
N GLU A 175 -12.22 -4.71 27.86
CA GLU A 175 -11.41 -4.73 26.64
C GLU A 175 -12.05 -3.92 25.52
N ARG A 176 -13.39 -3.99 25.36
CA ARG A 176 -14.10 -3.15 24.37
C ARG A 176 -13.91 -1.66 24.64
N THR A 177 -13.98 -1.25 25.90
CA THR A 177 -13.73 0.15 26.30
C THR A 177 -12.30 0.53 25.98
N GLN A 178 -11.34 -0.34 26.32
CA GLN A 178 -9.92 -0.12 26.04
C GLN A 178 -9.64 0.01 24.54
N LEU A 179 -10.18 -0.89 23.70
CA LEU A 179 -10.01 -0.83 22.24
C LEU A 179 -10.54 0.51 21.69
N VAL A 180 -11.76 0.89 22.09
CA VAL A 180 -12.37 2.16 21.64
C VAL A 180 -11.56 3.37 22.10
N ASP A 181 -11.09 3.38 23.36
CA ASP A 181 -10.27 4.48 23.88
C ASP A 181 -8.95 4.60 23.12
N ARG A 182 -8.31 3.49 22.79
CA ARG A 182 -7.08 3.46 21.98
C ARG A 182 -7.31 3.90 20.55
N THR A 183 -8.39 3.46 19.91
CA THR A 183 -8.79 3.95 18.58
C THR A 183 -9.04 5.46 18.60
N ASN A 184 -9.75 5.97 19.60
CA ASN A 184 -9.99 7.41 19.74
C ASN A 184 -8.70 8.19 19.98
N GLN A 185 -7.77 7.64 20.77
CA GLN A 185 -6.46 8.24 21.01
C GLN A 185 -5.66 8.34 19.71
N PHE A 186 -5.59 7.26 18.93
CA PHE A 186 -4.92 7.23 17.64
C PHE A 186 -5.55 8.25 16.66
N ASN A 187 -6.88 8.25 16.54
CA ASN A 187 -7.61 9.14 15.63
C ASN A 187 -7.44 10.62 16.01
N ALA A 188 -7.45 10.95 17.31
CA ALA A 188 -7.15 12.29 17.79
C ALA A 188 -5.69 12.71 17.53
N ALA A 189 -4.75 11.77 17.60
CA ALA A 189 -3.36 12.02 17.26
C ALA A 189 -3.20 12.31 15.75
N CYS A 190 -3.90 11.57 14.89
CA CYS A 190 -3.98 11.86 13.46
C CYS A 190 -4.53 13.27 13.20
N GLU A 191 -5.67 13.63 13.81
CA GLU A 191 -6.28 14.95 13.65
C GLU A 191 -5.31 16.06 14.05
N LYS A 192 -4.68 15.93 15.23
CA LYS A 192 -3.75 16.91 15.75
C LYS A 192 -2.52 17.09 14.84
N ASN A 193 -1.94 15.99 14.38
CA ASN A 193 -0.65 15.99 13.70
C ASN A 193 -0.76 16.14 12.18
N SER A 194 -1.94 15.88 11.61
CA SER A 194 -2.16 15.84 10.15
C SER A 194 -3.35 16.66 9.67
N LYS A 195 -3.89 17.56 10.51
CA LYS A 195 -5.08 18.39 10.23
C LYS A 195 -5.18 18.97 8.81
N LYS A 196 -4.05 19.42 8.24
CA LYS A 196 -4.01 20.03 6.91
C LYS A 196 -4.16 19.04 5.76
N VAL A 197 -3.70 17.80 5.94
CA VAL A 197 -3.64 16.78 4.87
C VAL A 197 -4.85 15.87 4.92
N LEU A 198 -5.36 15.54 6.11
CA LEU A 198 -6.47 14.59 6.30
C LEU A 198 -7.69 14.82 5.40
N PRO A 199 -8.16 16.06 5.15
CA PRO A 199 -9.34 16.27 4.29
C PRO A 199 -9.10 15.96 2.81
N HIS A 200 -7.86 15.69 2.42
CA HIS A 200 -7.43 15.66 1.03
C HIS A 200 -6.79 14.33 0.63
N VAL A 201 -6.84 13.27 1.44
CA VAL A 201 -6.19 11.98 1.15
C VAL A 201 -7.07 10.95 0.45
N ALA A 202 -8.32 11.29 0.11
CA ALA A 202 -9.24 10.38 -0.57
C ALA A 202 -8.67 9.86 -1.90
N THR A 203 -9.07 8.65 -2.31
CA THR A 203 -8.65 8.00 -3.55
C THR A 203 -8.92 8.86 -4.78
N THR A 204 -10.04 9.60 -4.80
CA THR A 204 -10.36 10.50 -5.93
C THR A 204 -9.32 11.60 -6.13
N ASP A 205 -8.72 12.07 -5.04
CA ASP A 205 -7.70 13.10 -5.05
C ASP A 205 -6.32 12.56 -5.43
N ALA A 206 -6.00 11.31 -5.06
CA ALA A 206 -4.84 10.60 -5.57
C ALA A 206 -4.98 10.26 -7.07
N ALA A 207 -6.18 9.93 -7.55
CA ALA A 207 -6.44 9.71 -8.97
C ALA A 207 -6.23 10.98 -9.83
N ARG A 208 -6.55 12.16 -9.28
CA ARG A 208 -6.21 13.45 -9.92
C ARG A 208 -4.70 13.70 -9.95
N ASP A 209 -3.97 13.31 -8.90
CA ASP A 209 -2.51 13.35 -8.91
C ASP A 209 -1.94 12.44 -9.99
N MET A 210 -2.55 11.27 -10.23
CA MET A 210 -2.14 10.38 -11.33
C MET A 210 -2.35 10.99 -12.71
N ASP A 211 -3.43 11.78 -12.93
CA ASP A 211 -3.60 12.45 -14.24
C ASP A 211 -2.61 13.60 -14.42
N LEU A 212 -2.27 14.31 -13.35
CA LEU A 212 -1.20 15.29 -13.37
C LEU A 212 0.16 14.63 -13.64
N LEU A 213 0.44 13.51 -12.97
CA LEU A 213 1.65 12.71 -13.16
C LEU A 213 1.79 12.26 -14.61
N ARG A 214 0.72 11.73 -15.22
CA ARG A 214 0.69 11.34 -16.63
C ARG A 214 1.14 12.51 -17.54
N GLN A 215 0.60 13.70 -17.32
CA GLN A 215 0.95 14.90 -18.11
C GLN A 215 2.40 15.32 -17.92
N VAL A 216 2.88 15.34 -16.67
CA VAL A 216 4.25 15.73 -16.31
C VAL A 216 5.29 14.72 -16.83
N LEU A 217 4.94 13.44 -16.92
CA LEU A 217 5.76 12.40 -17.57
C LEU A 217 5.77 12.52 -19.10
N GLY A 218 4.84 13.29 -19.68
CA GLY A 218 4.72 13.53 -21.11
C GLY A 218 4.02 12.41 -21.88
N ASP A 219 3.19 11.61 -21.20
CA ASP A 219 2.47 10.52 -21.83
C ASP A 219 1.01 10.92 -22.17
N ASP A 220 0.54 10.60 -23.37
CA ASP A 220 -0.83 10.91 -23.80
C ASP A 220 -1.90 10.08 -23.06
N LYS A 221 -1.52 8.89 -22.60
CA LYS A 221 -2.38 7.94 -21.89
C LYS A 221 -1.64 7.40 -20.67
N LEU A 222 -2.38 7.14 -19.60
CA LEU A 222 -1.85 6.44 -18.44
C LEU A 222 -1.76 4.94 -18.74
N HIS A 223 -0.54 4.40 -18.77
CA HIS A 223 -0.32 2.96 -18.65
C HIS A 223 -0.13 2.62 -17.18
N TYR A 224 -0.88 1.66 -16.67
CA TYR A 224 -1.02 1.46 -15.23
C TYR A 224 -0.98 -0.02 -14.84
N PHE A 225 -0.38 -0.29 -13.68
CA PHE A 225 -0.41 -1.59 -13.02
C PHE A 225 -0.74 -1.36 -11.55
N GLY A 226 -2.01 -1.60 -11.19
CA GLY A 226 -2.49 -1.52 -9.81
C GLY A 226 -2.59 -2.90 -9.20
N ILE A 227 -2.05 -3.05 -7.99
CA ILE A 227 -2.21 -4.25 -7.17
C ILE A 227 -3.04 -3.90 -5.93
N SER A 228 -3.95 -4.78 -5.52
CA SER A 228 -4.74 -4.60 -4.28
C SER A 228 -5.57 -3.31 -4.32
N TYR A 229 -5.51 -2.45 -3.31
CA TYR A 229 -6.07 -1.08 -3.34
C TYR A 229 -5.67 -0.28 -4.60
N GLY A 230 -4.51 -0.55 -5.21
CA GLY A 230 -4.13 0.04 -6.49
C GLY A 230 -5.14 -0.25 -7.61
N THR A 231 -5.92 -1.32 -7.52
CA THR A 231 -7.02 -1.63 -8.44
C THR A 231 -8.22 -0.71 -8.26
N GLU A 232 -8.56 -0.35 -7.02
CA GLU A 232 -9.57 0.66 -6.71
C GLU A 232 -9.12 2.04 -7.21
N LEU A 233 -7.89 2.45 -6.89
CA LEU A 233 -7.31 3.71 -7.38
C LEU A 233 -7.30 3.78 -8.92
N GLY A 234 -6.95 2.68 -9.58
CA GLY A 234 -7.00 2.56 -11.03
C GLY A 234 -8.42 2.65 -11.59
N GLY A 235 -9.40 2.02 -10.92
CA GLY A 235 -10.81 2.09 -11.27
C GLY A 235 -11.37 3.51 -11.14
N VAL A 236 -11.05 4.21 -10.04
CA VAL A 236 -11.42 5.61 -9.81
C VAL A 236 -10.75 6.53 -10.85
N TYR A 237 -9.49 6.28 -11.20
CA TYR A 237 -8.85 7.00 -12.31
C TYR A 237 -9.60 6.80 -13.62
N ALA A 238 -9.98 5.56 -13.95
CA ALA A 238 -10.73 5.25 -15.16
C ALA A 238 -12.13 5.88 -15.16
N HIS A 239 -12.78 5.98 -14.00
CA HIS A 239 -14.05 6.67 -13.84
C HIS A 239 -13.93 8.18 -14.09
N LEU A 240 -12.91 8.84 -13.51
CA LEU A 240 -12.70 10.28 -13.64
C LEU A 240 -12.15 10.69 -15.02
N PHE A 241 -11.28 9.86 -15.60
CA PHE A 241 -10.54 10.16 -16.82
C PHE A 241 -10.56 9.00 -17.83
N PRO A 242 -11.75 8.51 -18.24
CA PRO A 242 -11.85 7.31 -19.09
C PRO A 242 -11.11 7.47 -20.41
N GLN A 243 -11.10 8.70 -20.95
CA GLN A 243 -10.40 9.03 -22.19
C GLN A 243 -8.89 9.09 -22.04
N ASN A 244 -8.32 9.03 -20.84
CA ASN A 244 -6.87 9.04 -20.62
C ASN A 244 -6.32 7.65 -20.26
N VAL A 245 -7.17 6.64 -20.13
CA VAL A 245 -6.75 5.27 -19.86
C VAL A 245 -6.04 4.66 -21.08
N GLY A 246 -4.82 4.18 -20.87
CA GLY A 246 -4.02 3.42 -21.83
C GLY A 246 -4.16 1.92 -21.60
N ARG A 247 -3.02 1.23 -21.44
CA ARG A 247 -3.00 -0.19 -21.07
C ARG A 247 -2.96 -0.28 -19.55
N ALA A 248 -3.98 -0.85 -18.94
CA ALA A 248 -4.14 -0.92 -17.49
C ALA A 248 -4.37 -2.37 -17.04
N VAL A 249 -3.67 -2.77 -15.98
CA VAL A 249 -3.79 -4.06 -15.32
C VAL A 249 -4.18 -3.84 -13.87
N PHE A 250 -5.23 -4.53 -13.43
CA PHE A 250 -5.66 -4.62 -12.04
C PHE A 250 -5.42 -6.05 -11.57
N ASP A 251 -4.60 -6.25 -10.54
CA ASP A 251 -4.18 -7.57 -10.06
C ASP A 251 -4.40 -7.71 -8.55
N GLY A 252 -5.11 -8.74 -8.10
CA GLY A 252 -5.63 -8.81 -6.72
C GLY A 252 -6.68 -7.71 -6.50
N VAL A 253 -7.91 -7.97 -6.95
CA VAL A 253 -8.87 -6.93 -7.28
C VAL A 253 -9.84 -6.66 -6.13
N VAL A 254 -9.86 -5.41 -5.65
CA VAL A 254 -10.85 -4.93 -4.68
C VAL A 254 -12.24 -4.98 -5.33
N ASP A 255 -13.23 -5.54 -4.62
CA ASP A 255 -14.62 -5.54 -5.06
C ASP A 255 -15.21 -4.13 -4.92
N PRO A 256 -15.50 -3.42 -6.02
CA PRO A 256 -15.92 -2.02 -5.96
C PRO A 256 -17.43 -1.87 -5.67
N THR A 257 -18.09 -2.94 -5.22
CA THR A 257 -19.54 -2.94 -4.92
C THR A 257 -19.84 -3.16 -3.45
N GLN A 258 -18.80 -3.37 -2.64
CA GLN A 258 -18.93 -3.70 -1.23
C GLN A 258 -18.71 -2.47 -0.36
N ASN A 259 -19.55 -2.31 0.66
CA ASN A 259 -19.26 -1.38 1.74
C ASN A 259 -18.20 -1.97 2.70
N PRO A 260 -17.72 -1.22 3.71
CA PRO A 260 -16.63 -1.67 4.56
C PRO A 260 -16.95 -2.93 5.39
N GLU A 261 -18.20 -3.11 5.83
CA GLU A 261 -18.61 -4.35 6.52
C GLU A 261 -18.51 -5.56 5.59
N GLN A 262 -19.05 -5.42 4.37
CA GLN A 262 -19.05 -6.51 3.39
C GLN A 262 -17.63 -6.87 2.96
N SER A 263 -16.78 -5.86 2.75
CA SER A 263 -15.36 -6.01 2.45
C SER A 263 -14.63 -6.76 3.57
N ALA A 264 -14.82 -6.35 4.82
CA ALA A 264 -14.22 -7.02 5.98
C ALA A 264 -14.69 -8.48 6.13
N LEU A 265 -15.97 -8.77 5.89
CA LEU A 265 -16.50 -10.13 5.92
C LEU A 265 -15.95 -10.99 4.77
N GLY A 266 -15.82 -10.41 3.58
CA GLY A 266 -15.21 -11.05 2.42
C GLY A 266 -13.75 -11.40 2.69
N GLN A 267 -12.98 -10.45 3.20
CA GLN A 267 -11.58 -10.63 3.56
C GLN A 267 -11.39 -11.67 4.69
N ALA A 268 -12.26 -11.70 5.69
CA ALA A 268 -12.24 -12.74 6.72
C ALA A 268 -12.36 -14.15 6.12
N LYS A 269 -13.28 -14.33 5.16
CA LYS A 269 -13.42 -15.59 4.41
C LYS A 269 -12.20 -15.89 3.56
N GLY A 270 -11.61 -14.88 2.91
CA GLY A 270 -10.40 -15.01 2.11
C GLY A 270 -9.23 -15.52 2.94
N PHE A 271 -8.94 -14.91 4.09
CA PHE A 271 -7.89 -15.39 4.99
C PHE A 271 -8.18 -16.78 5.56
N GLN A 272 -9.44 -17.09 5.88
CA GLN A 272 -9.79 -18.45 6.31
C GLN A 272 -9.54 -19.48 5.20
N LEU A 273 -9.89 -19.16 3.95
CA LEU A 273 -9.61 -20.01 2.79
C LEU A 273 -8.10 -20.18 2.57
N ALA A 274 -7.31 -19.11 2.68
CA ALA A 274 -5.86 -19.20 2.53
C ALA A 274 -5.21 -20.03 3.64
N LEU A 275 -5.72 -19.94 4.87
CA LEU A 275 -5.30 -20.81 5.97
C LEU A 275 -5.65 -22.27 5.71
N ASP A 276 -6.84 -22.55 5.19
CA ASP A 276 -7.24 -23.90 4.79
C ASP A 276 -6.28 -24.45 3.72
N ASN A 277 -5.97 -23.64 2.70
CA ASN A 277 -5.02 -24.01 1.63
C ASN A 277 -3.59 -24.22 2.15
N PHE A 278 -3.14 -23.42 3.12
CA PHE A 278 -1.84 -23.60 3.78
C PHE A 278 -1.79 -24.93 4.55
N ALA A 279 -2.84 -25.26 5.30
CA ALA A 279 -2.92 -26.49 6.07
C ALA A 279 -2.94 -27.73 5.15
N GLU A 280 -3.66 -27.65 4.03
CA GLU A 280 -3.64 -28.66 2.98
C GLU A 280 -2.26 -28.81 2.33
N ASP A 281 -1.60 -27.69 1.98
CA ASP A 281 -0.24 -27.73 1.40
C ASP A 281 0.76 -28.36 2.35
N CYS A 282 0.77 -27.95 3.63
CA CYS A 282 1.69 -28.50 4.63
C CYS A 282 1.55 -30.01 4.77
N THR A 283 0.32 -30.52 4.85
CA THR A 283 0.03 -31.93 5.14
C THR A 283 0.01 -32.82 3.90
N SER A 284 -0.04 -32.24 2.70
CA SER A 284 0.06 -32.98 1.43
C SER A 284 1.49 -33.38 1.03
N LYS A 285 2.50 -32.81 1.69
CA LYS A 285 3.92 -33.04 1.39
C LYS A 285 4.36 -34.45 1.81
N THR A 286 5.43 -34.95 1.18
CA THR A 286 6.03 -36.25 1.54
C THR A 286 6.67 -36.24 2.92
N THR A 287 7.15 -35.08 3.35
CA THR A 287 7.64 -34.85 4.72
C THR A 287 6.45 -34.52 5.61
N GLN A 288 6.39 -35.12 6.79
CA GLN A 288 5.32 -34.85 7.75
C GLN A 288 5.30 -33.36 8.12
N CYS A 289 4.11 -32.77 8.15
CA CYS A 289 3.90 -31.39 8.56
C CYS A 289 4.18 -31.25 10.07
N PRO A 290 5.17 -30.45 10.51
CA PRO A 290 5.59 -30.40 11.91
C PRO A 290 4.53 -29.77 12.83
N ILE A 291 3.60 -29.01 12.24
CA ILE A 291 2.56 -28.25 12.94
C ILE A 291 1.20 -28.95 12.94
N GLY A 292 1.09 -30.19 12.47
CA GLY A 292 -0.12 -31.02 12.60
C GLY A 292 -0.20 -32.17 11.61
N ASP A 293 -0.97 -33.21 11.94
CA ASP A 293 -1.04 -34.45 11.15
C ASP A 293 -2.06 -34.39 9.99
N THR A 294 -3.06 -33.53 10.12
CA THR A 294 -4.12 -33.33 9.11
C THR A 294 -4.42 -31.84 8.95
N PRO A 295 -5.05 -31.40 7.84
CA PRO A 295 -5.41 -29.99 7.69
C PRO A 295 -6.24 -29.46 8.85
N GLN A 296 -7.15 -30.28 9.39
CA GLN A 296 -7.96 -29.88 10.54
C GLN A 296 -7.14 -29.80 11.83
N ASP A 297 -6.17 -30.69 12.02
CA ASP A 297 -5.28 -30.65 13.19
C ASP A 297 -4.41 -29.39 13.19
N VAL A 298 -3.83 -29.03 12.04
CA VAL A 298 -3.09 -27.76 11.88
C VAL A 298 -3.95 -26.57 12.32
N LYS A 299 -5.18 -26.47 11.81
CA LYS A 299 -6.10 -25.37 12.15
C LYS A 299 -6.49 -25.38 13.63
N ASN A 300 -6.71 -26.55 14.22
CA ASN A 300 -7.03 -26.67 15.64
C ASN A 300 -5.86 -26.25 16.53
N ARG A 301 -4.62 -26.59 16.15
CA ARG A 301 -3.41 -26.20 16.90
C ARG A 301 -3.17 -24.69 16.81
N ILE A 302 -3.39 -24.07 15.66
CA ILE A 302 -3.32 -22.61 15.51
C ILE A 302 -4.40 -21.92 16.34
N ALA A 303 -5.66 -22.38 16.25
CA ALA A 303 -6.75 -21.83 17.06
C ALA A 303 -6.47 -21.97 18.58
N LYS A 304 -5.90 -23.10 18.99
CA LYS A 304 -5.47 -23.31 20.38
C LYS A 304 -4.37 -22.32 20.79
N LEU A 305 -3.34 -22.12 19.95
CA LEU A 305 -2.29 -21.15 20.22
C LEU A 305 -2.87 -19.75 20.41
N LEU A 306 -3.71 -19.28 19.48
CA LEU A 306 -4.32 -17.95 19.59
C LEU A 306 -5.14 -17.78 20.89
N ASN A 307 -5.94 -18.78 21.25
CA ASN A 307 -6.70 -18.77 22.51
C ASN A 307 -5.81 -18.81 23.77
N ASP A 308 -4.67 -19.52 23.73
CA ASP A 308 -3.73 -19.54 24.84
C ASP A 308 -3.01 -18.18 24.99
N LEU A 309 -2.62 -17.56 23.88
CA LEU A 309 -1.95 -16.24 23.82
C LEU A 309 -2.82 -15.09 24.30
N GLU A 310 -4.14 -15.24 24.25
CA GLU A 310 -5.10 -14.27 24.80
C GLU A 310 -4.85 -14.02 26.29
N LYS A 311 -4.54 -15.10 27.03
CA LYS A 311 -4.37 -15.06 28.49
C LYS A 311 -2.90 -15.04 28.89
N ASN A 312 -2.07 -15.69 28.09
CA ASN A 312 -0.65 -15.89 28.38
C ASN A 312 0.19 -15.60 27.12
N PRO A 313 0.43 -14.31 26.80
CA PRO A 313 1.39 -13.95 25.76
C PRO A 313 2.75 -14.59 26.04
N ILE A 314 3.44 -15.01 24.98
CA ILE A 314 4.77 -15.63 25.08
C ILE A 314 5.87 -14.65 24.66
N PRO A 315 7.14 -14.89 25.01
CA PRO A 315 8.25 -14.04 24.58
C PRO A 315 8.30 -13.85 23.06
N GLY A 316 8.23 -12.59 22.61
CA GLY A 316 8.41 -12.20 21.22
C GLY A 316 9.78 -11.57 20.99
N ILE A 317 9.81 -10.38 20.39
CA ILE A 317 11.03 -9.56 20.26
C ILE A 317 11.09 -8.59 21.46
N PRO A 318 12.00 -8.78 22.43
CA PRO A 318 12.02 -7.97 23.65
C PRO A 318 12.11 -6.46 23.37
N PRO A 319 11.38 -5.63 24.14
CA PRO A 319 10.54 -5.99 25.30
C PRO A 319 9.14 -6.50 24.96
N ARG A 320 8.76 -6.56 23.68
CA ARG A 320 7.40 -6.91 23.22
C ARG A 320 7.16 -8.42 23.31
N GLN A 321 5.90 -8.78 23.55
CA GLN A 321 5.46 -10.16 23.61
C GLN A 321 4.74 -10.53 22.31
N LEU A 322 4.68 -11.83 22.00
CA LEU A 322 3.73 -12.32 21.02
C LEU A 322 2.37 -12.43 21.71
N THR A 323 1.49 -11.46 21.45
CA THR A 323 0.09 -11.47 21.88
C THR A 323 -0.77 -12.24 20.88
N GLN A 324 -2.04 -12.51 21.20
CA GLN A 324 -2.98 -13.09 20.22
C GLN A 324 -3.06 -12.21 18.96
N THR A 325 -3.20 -10.89 19.13
CA THR A 325 -3.27 -9.93 18.01
C THR A 325 -2.01 -9.96 17.15
N ALA A 326 -0.82 -9.95 17.76
CA ALA A 326 0.44 -10.04 17.01
C ALA A 326 0.59 -11.38 16.28
N ALA A 327 0.19 -12.50 16.89
CA ALA A 327 0.19 -13.80 16.23
C ALA A 327 -0.78 -13.86 15.05
N THR A 328 -2.00 -13.34 15.21
CA THR A 328 -2.99 -13.23 14.12
C THR A 328 -2.43 -12.42 12.95
N ASN A 329 -1.76 -11.29 13.22
CA ASN A 329 -1.09 -10.49 12.20
C ASN A 329 0.05 -11.24 11.51
N GLY A 330 0.90 -11.93 12.26
CA GLY A 330 2.00 -12.72 11.69
C GLY A 330 1.49 -13.84 10.79
N ILE A 331 0.42 -14.54 11.21
CA ILE A 331 -0.26 -15.55 10.38
C ILE A 331 -0.84 -14.91 9.13
N ALA A 332 -1.60 -13.82 9.26
CA ALA A 332 -2.21 -13.12 8.13
C ALA A 332 -1.15 -12.67 7.11
N GLN A 333 -0.05 -12.05 7.57
CA GLN A 333 1.08 -11.63 6.72
C GLN A 333 1.61 -12.79 5.87
N SER A 334 1.81 -13.96 6.49
CA SER A 334 2.32 -15.12 5.76
C SER A 334 1.34 -15.69 4.75
N LEU A 335 0.04 -15.48 4.92
CA LEU A 335 -0.98 -16.00 4.00
C LEU A 335 -1.05 -15.19 2.69
N TYR A 336 -0.47 -13.98 2.62
CA TYR A 336 -0.40 -13.18 1.39
C TYR A 336 0.40 -13.86 0.26
N SER A 337 1.37 -14.72 0.57
CA SER A 337 2.17 -15.40 -0.45
C SER A 337 2.62 -16.78 0.00
N LYS A 338 2.64 -17.74 -0.94
CA LYS A 338 3.20 -19.08 -0.70
C LYS A 338 4.67 -19.04 -0.30
N ASP A 339 5.40 -18.01 -0.71
CA ASP A 339 6.81 -17.83 -0.36
C ASP A 339 7.01 -17.65 1.17
N PHE A 340 5.95 -17.28 1.91
CA PHE A 340 5.98 -17.14 3.36
C PHE A 340 5.51 -18.38 4.14
N TRP A 341 5.02 -19.42 3.47
CA TRP A 341 4.45 -20.59 4.15
C TRP A 341 5.49 -21.41 4.92
N GLU A 342 6.74 -21.44 4.46
CA GLU A 342 7.84 -22.09 5.20
C GLU A 342 8.13 -21.33 6.50
N TYR A 343 8.23 -20.00 6.44
CA TYR A 343 8.42 -19.15 7.63
C TYR A 343 7.23 -19.22 8.60
N LEU A 344 6.00 -19.34 8.09
CA LEU A 344 4.81 -19.56 8.92
C LEU A 344 4.90 -20.89 9.66
N THR A 345 5.33 -21.94 8.97
CA THR A 345 5.49 -23.28 9.56
C THR A 345 6.51 -23.25 10.69
N GLU A 346 7.69 -22.66 10.44
CA GLU A 346 8.74 -22.48 11.45
C GLU A 346 8.27 -21.64 12.63
N GLY A 347 7.63 -20.49 12.36
CA GLY A 347 7.15 -19.61 13.42
C GLY A 347 6.03 -20.21 14.28
N LEU A 348 5.18 -21.06 13.71
CA LEU A 348 4.18 -21.81 14.47
C LEU A 348 4.82 -22.89 15.34
N GLU A 349 5.81 -23.62 14.81
CA GLU A 349 6.56 -24.63 15.56
C GLU A 349 7.28 -24.01 16.77
N ASP A 350 7.98 -22.90 16.56
CA ASP A 350 8.64 -22.13 17.61
C ASP A 350 7.64 -21.61 18.65
N ALA A 351 6.50 -21.07 18.21
CA ALA A 351 5.48 -20.55 19.11
C ALA A 351 4.87 -21.65 19.98
N TYR A 352 4.68 -22.86 19.45
CA TYR A 352 4.26 -24.02 20.25
C TYR A 352 5.30 -24.42 21.30
N ALA A 353 6.58 -24.14 21.06
CA ALA A 353 7.68 -24.32 22.01
C ALA A 353 7.89 -23.12 22.95
N GLY A 354 7.09 -22.04 22.81
CA GLY A 354 7.14 -20.85 23.66
C GLY A 354 8.07 -19.74 23.15
N ASP A 355 8.52 -19.76 21.90
CA ASP A 355 9.28 -18.69 21.25
C ASP A 355 8.44 -18.02 20.14
N GLY A 356 8.06 -16.76 20.34
CA GLY A 356 7.19 -16.03 19.42
C GLY A 356 7.91 -15.13 18.40
N LYS A 357 9.24 -15.19 18.28
CA LYS A 357 10.01 -14.20 17.50
C LYS A 357 9.65 -14.17 16.02
N ILE A 358 9.51 -15.31 15.36
CA ILE A 358 9.24 -15.35 13.90
C ILE A 358 7.85 -14.78 13.60
N LEU A 359 6.82 -15.18 14.35
CA LEU A 359 5.47 -14.60 14.20
C LEU A 359 5.47 -13.10 14.53
N MET A 360 6.29 -12.65 15.48
CA MET A 360 6.46 -11.22 15.77
C MET A 360 7.13 -10.47 14.62
N LEU A 361 8.15 -11.03 13.96
CA LEU A 361 8.78 -10.43 12.77
C LEU A 361 7.81 -10.32 11.60
N LEU A 362 6.97 -11.33 11.39
CA LEU A 362 5.91 -11.31 10.37
C LEU A 362 4.85 -10.25 10.70
N SER A 363 4.46 -10.13 11.98
CA SER A 363 3.58 -9.07 12.44
C SER A 363 4.20 -7.68 12.25
N ASP A 364 5.49 -7.51 12.52
CA ASP A 364 6.22 -6.26 12.30
C ASP A 364 6.22 -5.87 10.82
N ALA A 365 6.42 -6.83 9.92
CA ALA A 365 6.36 -6.61 8.48
C ALA A 365 4.98 -6.09 8.03
N LEU A 366 3.89 -6.68 8.54
CA LEU A 366 2.51 -6.23 8.23
C LEU A 366 2.23 -4.81 8.73
N ASN A 367 2.75 -4.47 9.91
CA ASN A 367 2.57 -3.16 10.53
C ASN A 367 3.53 -2.09 9.98
N GLY A 368 4.47 -2.47 9.11
CA GLY A 368 5.49 -1.57 8.56
C GLY A 368 6.54 -1.14 9.58
N ARG A 369 6.88 -2.01 10.55
CA ARG A 369 7.92 -1.78 11.57
C ARG A 369 9.26 -2.37 11.13
N ASP A 370 10.32 -1.58 11.19
CA ASP A 370 11.67 -2.03 10.84
C ASP A 370 12.40 -2.69 12.03
N GLN A 371 13.59 -3.23 11.75
CA GLN A 371 14.46 -3.87 12.73
C GLN A 371 15.01 -2.93 13.81
N ASN A 372 14.95 -1.61 13.59
CA ASN A 372 15.35 -0.59 14.57
C ASN A 372 14.18 -0.14 15.45
N GLY A 373 12.98 -0.68 15.20
CA GLY A 373 11.75 -0.33 15.89
C GLY A 373 11.10 0.95 15.44
N GLN A 374 11.42 1.41 14.23
CA GLN A 374 10.76 2.54 13.60
C GLN A 374 9.60 2.06 12.73
N TYR A 375 8.48 2.76 12.79
CA TYR A 375 7.34 2.51 11.94
C TYR A 375 7.38 3.42 10.71
N SER A 376 7.06 2.83 9.55
CA SER A 376 6.58 3.58 8.40
C SER A 376 5.24 4.22 8.71
N ASN A 377 4.79 5.14 7.87
CA ASN A 377 3.48 5.73 8.06
C ASN A 377 2.34 4.88 7.44
N LEU A 378 2.61 3.62 7.08
CA LEU A 378 1.67 2.68 6.45
C LEU A 378 0.31 2.66 7.16
N THR A 379 0.29 2.34 8.46
CA THR A 379 -0.96 2.23 9.22
C THR A 379 -1.71 3.56 9.33
N ALA A 380 -0.98 4.65 9.57
CA ALA A 380 -1.55 5.99 9.65
C ALA A 380 -2.19 6.42 8.32
N ALA A 381 -1.52 6.17 7.20
CA ALA A 381 -2.03 6.46 5.88
C ALA A 381 -3.18 5.53 5.48
N ASN A 382 -3.08 4.23 5.78
CA ASN A 382 -4.12 3.24 5.51
C ASN A 382 -5.46 3.65 6.12
N ILE A 383 -5.48 3.90 7.44
CA ILE A 383 -6.67 4.33 8.15
C ILE A 383 -7.17 5.67 7.60
N ALA A 384 -6.27 6.63 7.37
CA ALA A 384 -6.68 7.95 6.89
C ALA A 384 -7.31 7.93 5.49
N ILE A 385 -6.79 7.13 4.57
CA ILE A 385 -7.31 7.00 3.21
C ILE A 385 -8.65 6.27 3.25
N ASN A 386 -8.72 5.09 3.90
CA ASN A 386 -9.96 4.33 4.02
C ASN A 386 -11.07 5.16 4.67
N CYS A 387 -10.79 5.87 5.78
CA CYS A 387 -11.81 6.70 6.43
C CYS A 387 -12.21 7.95 5.63
N ALA A 388 -11.36 8.44 4.72
CA ALA A 388 -11.69 9.54 3.82
C ALA A 388 -12.57 9.07 2.64
N ASP A 389 -12.35 7.85 2.14
CA ASP A 389 -13.15 7.28 1.07
C ASP A 389 -14.49 6.74 1.57
N GLU A 390 -14.49 6.03 2.69
CA GLU A 390 -15.63 5.28 3.21
C GLU A 390 -16.46 6.13 4.17
N LYS A 391 -17.76 6.28 3.91
CA LYS A 391 -18.73 7.01 4.73
C LYS A 391 -19.22 6.24 5.97
N PRO A 392 -19.46 4.92 5.94
CA PRO A 392 -19.99 4.20 7.09
C PRO A 392 -19.12 4.32 8.35
N ARG A 393 -19.77 4.38 9.52
CA ARG A 393 -19.13 4.41 10.84
C ARG A 393 -19.92 3.46 11.75
N TYR A 394 -19.23 2.54 12.40
CA TYR A 394 -19.87 1.45 13.14
C TYR A 394 -19.73 1.66 14.65
N SER A 395 -20.85 1.49 15.38
CA SER A 395 -20.82 1.51 16.84
C SER A 395 -20.39 0.16 17.40
N VAL A 396 -19.91 0.15 18.64
CA VAL A 396 -19.57 -1.07 19.40
C VAL A 396 -20.73 -2.07 19.37
N ASP A 397 -21.95 -1.61 19.71
CA ASP A 397 -23.15 -2.47 19.71
C ASP A 397 -23.45 -3.08 18.33
N TYR A 398 -23.14 -2.35 17.26
CA TYR A 398 -23.33 -2.86 15.90
C TYR A 398 -22.33 -3.97 15.60
N ILE A 399 -21.04 -3.73 15.87
CA ILE A 399 -19.97 -4.71 15.65
C ILE A 399 -20.25 -5.97 16.47
N GLN A 400 -20.63 -5.85 17.74
CA GLN A 400 -20.95 -7.01 18.58
C GLN A 400 -22.07 -7.89 18.01
N ARG A 401 -23.09 -7.30 17.36
CA ARG A 401 -24.15 -8.06 16.69
C ARG A 401 -23.65 -8.79 15.44
N LYS A 402 -22.56 -8.31 14.83
CA LYS A 402 -21.96 -8.85 13.60
C LYS A 402 -20.89 -9.89 13.86
N VAL A 403 -20.21 -9.86 15.02
CA VAL A 403 -19.19 -10.85 15.41
C VAL A 403 -19.65 -12.31 15.18
N PRO A 404 -20.87 -12.76 15.56
CA PRO A 404 -21.30 -14.14 15.30
C PRO A 404 -21.34 -14.50 13.80
N GLU A 405 -21.71 -13.57 12.93
CA GLU A 405 -21.73 -13.77 11.48
C GLU A 405 -20.30 -13.94 10.94
N PHE A 406 -19.38 -13.06 11.35
CA PHE A 406 -17.98 -13.13 10.96
C PHE A 406 -17.31 -14.40 11.47
N ARG A 407 -17.51 -14.78 12.74
CA ARG A 407 -16.95 -15.99 13.33
C ARG A 407 -17.45 -17.26 12.65
N ALA A 408 -18.71 -17.30 12.24
CA ALA A 408 -19.26 -18.42 11.49
C ALA A 408 -18.64 -18.53 10.09
N ALA A 409 -18.30 -17.40 9.46
CA ALA A 409 -17.67 -17.35 8.15
C ALA A 409 -16.16 -17.67 8.19
N ALA A 410 -15.48 -17.26 9.26
CA ALA A 410 -14.04 -17.38 9.41
C ALA A 410 -13.67 -17.57 10.90
N PRO A 411 -13.60 -18.81 11.41
CA PRO A 411 -13.37 -19.05 12.83
C PRO A 411 -12.10 -18.42 13.42
N LEU A 412 -11.01 -18.30 12.65
CA LEU A 412 -9.76 -17.70 13.14
C LEU A 412 -9.67 -16.18 12.94
N PHE A 413 -10.28 -15.65 11.87
CA PHE A 413 -10.11 -14.24 11.47
C PHE A 413 -11.37 -13.39 11.69
N GLY A 414 -12.52 -14.01 11.95
CA GLY A 414 -13.81 -13.35 11.99
C GLY A 414 -13.90 -12.25 13.03
N ASP A 415 -13.53 -12.55 14.28
CA ASP A 415 -13.55 -11.57 15.36
C ASP A 415 -12.61 -10.40 15.08
N TYR A 416 -11.39 -10.68 14.60
CA TYR A 416 -10.38 -9.68 14.29
C TYR A 416 -10.84 -8.70 13.21
N LEU A 417 -11.39 -9.23 12.11
CA LEU A 417 -11.90 -8.43 10.98
C LEU A 417 -13.19 -7.68 11.33
N ALA A 418 -14.06 -8.27 12.17
CA ALA A 418 -15.27 -7.60 12.65
C ALA A 418 -14.92 -6.38 13.52
N TRP A 419 -14.02 -6.55 14.48
CA TRP A 419 -13.58 -5.47 15.36
C TRP A 419 -12.75 -4.40 14.65
N GLY A 420 -12.07 -4.73 13.54
CA GLY A 420 -11.41 -3.78 12.66
C GLY A 420 -12.32 -2.66 12.13
N LEU A 421 -13.64 -2.89 12.05
CA LEU A 421 -14.64 -1.88 11.64
C LEU A 421 -14.71 -0.65 12.58
N ILE A 422 -14.11 -0.73 13.78
CA ILE A 422 -14.06 0.40 14.71
C ILE A 422 -13.06 1.48 14.28
N SER A 423 -12.12 1.19 13.37
CA SER A 423 -10.97 2.03 13.04
C SER A 423 -11.33 3.49 12.69
N CYS A 424 -12.40 3.69 11.92
CA CYS A 424 -12.87 5.03 11.53
C CYS A 424 -13.76 5.73 12.57
N ASN A 425 -14.00 5.15 13.74
CA ASN A 425 -14.84 5.74 14.78
C ASN A 425 -14.27 7.10 15.24
N ASN A 426 -15.12 8.11 15.38
CA ASN A 426 -14.70 9.49 15.70
C ASN A 426 -13.63 10.09 14.76
N TRP A 427 -13.52 9.61 13.52
CA TRP A 427 -12.61 10.21 12.54
C TRP A 427 -13.01 11.65 12.22
N ALA A 428 -12.02 12.55 12.16
CA ALA A 428 -12.25 13.99 12.06
C ALA A 428 -12.81 14.46 10.70
N VAL A 429 -12.64 13.64 9.66
CA VAL A 429 -13.07 13.94 8.29
C VAL A 429 -14.26 13.05 7.91
N PRO A 430 -15.33 13.59 7.33
CA PRO A 430 -16.42 12.78 6.82
C PRO A 430 -15.94 11.95 5.62
N GLY A 431 -16.30 10.67 5.60
CA GLY A 431 -16.03 9.82 4.43
C GLY A 431 -16.91 10.16 3.24
N ALA A 432 -16.41 9.89 2.04
CA ALA A 432 -17.01 10.33 0.79
C ALA A 432 -18.24 9.50 0.36
N ALA A 433 -18.13 8.18 0.35
CA ALA A 433 -19.15 7.28 -0.21
C ALA A 433 -19.15 5.92 0.50
N ASP A 434 -20.12 5.03 0.20
CA ASP A 434 -20.09 3.67 0.74
C ASP A 434 -18.96 2.84 0.14
N HIS A 435 -18.60 3.14 -1.11
CA HIS A 435 -17.40 2.72 -1.84
C HIS A 435 -17.15 3.73 -2.98
N PRO A 436 -15.93 3.86 -3.50
CA PRO A 436 -15.65 4.70 -4.67
C PRO A 436 -16.38 4.23 -5.94
N ASP A 437 -16.62 5.16 -6.88
CA ASP A 437 -17.17 4.82 -8.21
C ASP A 437 -16.02 4.50 -9.19
N VAL A 438 -16.16 3.37 -9.89
CA VAL A 438 -15.20 2.87 -10.87
C VAL A 438 -15.82 2.75 -12.27
N SER A 439 -17.06 3.20 -12.48
CA SER A 439 -17.73 3.07 -13.77
C SER A 439 -17.02 3.89 -14.83
N ALA A 440 -16.45 3.21 -15.83
CA ALA A 440 -15.56 3.83 -16.80
C ALA A 440 -15.95 3.62 -18.29
N PRO A 441 -17.24 3.74 -18.69
CA PRO A 441 -17.62 3.64 -20.10
C PRO A 441 -16.77 4.54 -21.02
N GLY A 442 -16.28 3.96 -22.10
CA GLY A 442 -15.42 4.66 -23.07
C GLY A 442 -13.93 4.62 -22.76
N SER A 443 -13.52 3.95 -21.67
CA SER A 443 -12.11 3.61 -21.45
C SER A 443 -11.59 2.57 -22.42
N ALA A 444 -10.28 2.53 -22.60
CA ALA A 444 -9.60 1.40 -23.23
C ALA A 444 -9.81 0.10 -22.40
N PRO A 445 -9.70 -1.10 -23.01
CA PRO A 445 -9.86 -2.35 -22.27
C PRO A 445 -8.88 -2.44 -21.10
N ILE A 446 -9.37 -2.84 -19.92
CA ILE A 446 -8.60 -3.02 -18.69
C ILE A 446 -8.53 -4.50 -18.37
N LEU A 447 -7.32 -5.02 -18.18
CA LEU A 447 -7.12 -6.42 -17.79
C LEU A 447 -7.30 -6.56 -16.28
N VAL A 448 -8.27 -7.37 -15.85
CA VAL A 448 -8.63 -7.58 -14.45
C VAL A 448 -8.26 -9.01 -14.07
N VAL A 449 -7.29 -9.16 -13.16
CA VAL A 449 -6.68 -10.44 -12.79
C VAL A 449 -7.12 -10.83 -11.38
N GLY A 450 -7.82 -11.95 -11.26
CA GLY A 450 -8.30 -12.49 -9.99
C GLY A 450 -7.68 -13.85 -9.67
N ASN A 451 -7.20 -14.02 -8.43
CA ASN A 451 -6.65 -15.29 -7.96
C ASN A 451 -7.70 -16.06 -7.19
N THR A 452 -7.83 -17.38 -7.44
CA THR A 452 -8.83 -18.22 -6.75
C THR A 452 -8.58 -18.41 -5.25
N GLY A 453 -7.35 -18.21 -4.80
CA GLY A 453 -6.92 -18.34 -3.40
C GLY A 453 -6.33 -17.05 -2.85
N ASP A 454 -6.83 -15.89 -3.30
CA ASP A 454 -6.46 -14.58 -2.76
C ASP A 454 -7.05 -14.41 -1.34
N PRO A 455 -6.23 -14.16 -0.31
CA PRO A 455 -6.74 -13.93 1.04
C PRO A 455 -7.35 -12.54 1.25
N ALA A 456 -6.81 -11.53 0.58
CA ALA A 456 -7.05 -10.12 0.91
C ALA A 456 -8.13 -9.50 0.02
N THR A 457 -8.13 -9.87 -1.26
CA THR A 457 -9.13 -9.47 -2.26
C THR A 457 -9.74 -10.71 -2.92
N PRO A 458 -10.78 -11.31 -2.31
CA PRO A 458 -11.35 -12.57 -2.78
C PRO A 458 -11.71 -12.58 -4.27
N TYR A 459 -11.55 -13.74 -4.91
CA TYR A 459 -11.65 -13.93 -6.36
C TYR A 459 -12.91 -13.30 -6.99
N GLU A 460 -14.04 -13.38 -6.30
CA GLU A 460 -15.33 -12.87 -6.77
C GLU A 460 -15.29 -11.38 -7.10
N GLY A 461 -14.44 -10.60 -6.41
CA GLY A 461 -14.23 -9.18 -6.65
C GLY A 461 -13.75 -8.85 -8.06
N ALA A 462 -13.00 -9.76 -8.71
CA ALA A 462 -12.54 -9.56 -10.09
C ALA A 462 -13.71 -9.45 -11.08
N LYS A 463 -14.70 -10.34 -10.98
CA LYS A 463 -15.89 -10.29 -11.84
C LYS A 463 -16.73 -9.05 -11.56
N LYS A 464 -16.82 -8.64 -10.28
CA LYS A 464 -17.55 -7.44 -9.86
C LYS A 464 -16.91 -6.17 -10.41
N MET A 465 -15.59 -6.07 -10.38
CA MET A 465 -14.84 -4.99 -11.02
C MET A 465 -15.05 -4.94 -12.53
N VAL A 466 -14.99 -6.09 -13.22
CA VAL A 466 -15.27 -6.17 -14.67
C VAL A 466 -16.66 -5.62 -15.00
N ASP A 467 -17.67 -5.99 -14.21
CA ASP A 467 -19.04 -5.51 -14.40
C ASP A 467 -19.18 -4.01 -14.08
N ALA A 468 -18.57 -3.54 -12.99
CA ALA A 468 -18.64 -2.16 -12.53
C ALA A 468 -17.96 -1.18 -13.50
N LEU A 469 -16.80 -1.56 -14.06
CA LEU A 469 -16.08 -0.79 -15.09
C LEU A 469 -16.93 -0.50 -16.32
N GLY A 470 -17.92 -1.35 -16.60
CA GLY A 470 -18.87 -1.18 -17.68
C GLY A 470 -18.61 -2.09 -18.88
N ARG A 471 -19.65 -2.25 -19.70
CA ARG A 471 -19.67 -3.19 -20.82
C ARG A 471 -18.53 -2.92 -21.81
N GLY A 472 -17.66 -3.92 -21.99
CA GLY A 472 -16.55 -3.87 -22.95
C GLY A 472 -15.29 -3.18 -22.44
N VAL A 473 -15.25 -2.79 -21.16
CA VAL A 473 -14.07 -2.20 -20.53
C VAL A 473 -13.25 -3.27 -19.82
N GLY A 474 -13.83 -3.94 -18.81
CA GLY A 474 -13.14 -4.99 -18.07
C GLY A 474 -12.97 -6.27 -18.88
N VAL A 475 -11.80 -6.91 -18.77
CA VAL A 475 -11.48 -8.21 -19.34
C VAL A 475 -10.91 -9.10 -18.25
N GLU A 476 -11.62 -10.17 -17.91
CA GLU A 476 -11.24 -11.06 -16.81
C GLU A 476 -10.13 -12.05 -17.21
N LEU A 477 -9.13 -12.17 -16.34
CA LEU A 477 -8.13 -13.23 -16.33
C LEU A 477 -8.16 -13.92 -14.95
N THR A 478 -8.50 -15.19 -14.91
CA THR A 478 -8.44 -16.00 -13.68
C THR A 478 -7.06 -16.63 -13.54
N TYR A 479 -6.44 -16.49 -12.37
CA TYR A 479 -5.33 -17.32 -11.94
C TYR A 479 -5.80 -18.36 -10.91
N LYS A 480 -5.74 -19.64 -11.28
CA LYS A 480 -5.96 -20.77 -10.37
C LYS A 480 -4.74 -20.99 -9.51
N GLY A 481 -4.63 -20.23 -8.45
CA GLY A 481 -3.50 -20.26 -7.55
C GLY A 481 -3.76 -19.53 -6.25
N GLN A 482 -2.70 -19.43 -5.45
CA GLN A 482 -2.72 -18.91 -4.08
C GLN A 482 -1.96 -17.59 -4.02
N GLY A 483 -2.24 -16.80 -3.00
CA GLY A 483 -1.57 -15.54 -2.71
C GLY A 483 -2.28 -14.33 -3.32
N HIS A 484 -1.83 -13.15 -2.90
CA HIS A 484 -2.43 -11.86 -3.22
C HIS A 484 -1.69 -11.20 -4.40
N GLY A 485 -2.37 -11.10 -5.54
CA GLY A 485 -1.77 -10.73 -6.82
C GLY A 485 -1.18 -11.93 -7.59
N ALA A 486 -1.26 -11.92 -8.91
CA ALA A 486 -0.97 -13.04 -9.79
C ALA A 486 0.36 -12.90 -10.53
N TYR A 487 0.75 -11.69 -10.94
CA TYR A 487 1.89 -11.52 -11.85
C TYR A 487 3.22 -11.97 -11.20
N ASP A 488 3.39 -11.65 -9.91
CA ASP A 488 4.59 -11.97 -9.14
C ASP A 488 4.61 -13.41 -8.60
N SER A 489 3.53 -14.19 -8.82
CA SER A 489 3.52 -15.65 -8.58
C SER A 489 4.48 -16.43 -9.51
N LYS A 490 5.02 -15.76 -10.53
CA LYS A 490 5.88 -16.35 -11.59
C LYS A 490 5.16 -17.39 -12.46
N ASN A 491 3.83 -17.46 -12.39
CA ASN A 491 3.05 -18.30 -13.29
C ASN A 491 3.24 -17.82 -14.74
N LYS A 492 3.79 -18.70 -15.59
CA LYS A 492 4.13 -18.37 -16.98
C LYS A 492 2.92 -17.99 -17.83
N CYS A 493 1.75 -18.58 -17.57
CA CYS A 493 0.52 -18.23 -18.28
C CYS A 493 0.08 -16.81 -17.93
N VAL A 494 0.10 -16.45 -16.65
CA VAL A 494 -0.23 -15.09 -16.19
C VAL A 494 0.75 -14.08 -16.78
N GLN A 495 2.06 -14.27 -16.54
CA GLN A 495 3.07 -13.33 -17.01
C GLN A 495 3.07 -13.16 -18.53
N SER A 496 2.96 -14.25 -19.31
CA SER A 496 2.90 -14.14 -20.77
C SER A 496 1.65 -13.41 -21.27
N THR A 497 0.51 -13.57 -20.57
CA THR A 497 -0.74 -12.88 -20.92
C THR A 497 -0.64 -11.39 -20.61
N VAL A 498 -0.23 -11.04 -19.38
CA VAL A 498 -0.05 -9.66 -18.95
C VAL A 498 0.99 -8.95 -19.81
N ASN A 499 2.15 -9.58 -20.06
CA ASN A 499 3.19 -9.02 -20.92
C ASN A 499 2.72 -8.83 -22.37
N SER A 500 1.94 -9.76 -22.92
CA SER A 500 1.39 -9.62 -24.28
C SER A 500 0.42 -8.44 -24.37
N TYR A 501 -0.43 -8.27 -23.36
CA TYR A 501 -1.33 -7.12 -23.28
C TYR A 501 -0.55 -5.81 -23.10
N LEU A 502 0.31 -5.71 -22.09
CA LEU A 502 1.06 -4.50 -21.78
C LEU A 502 2.06 -4.12 -22.87
N LEU A 503 2.75 -5.06 -23.51
CA LEU A 503 3.80 -4.75 -24.52
C LEU A 503 3.25 -4.65 -25.94
N ASN A 504 2.28 -5.51 -26.30
CA ASN A 504 1.81 -5.62 -27.68
C ASN A 504 0.38 -5.10 -27.87
N GLY A 505 -0.37 -4.85 -26.79
CA GLY A 505 -1.77 -4.45 -26.86
C GLY A 505 -2.72 -5.64 -27.13
N THR A 506 -2.22 -6.87 -27.00
CA THR A 506 -3.03 -8.07 -27.23
C THR A 506 -3.95 -8.32 -26.03
N VAL A 507 -5.20 -7.89 -26.15
CA VAL A 507 -6.25 -8.17 -25.16
C VAL A 507 -6.58 -9.68 -25.20
N PRO A 508 -6.51 -10.40 -24.06
CA PRO A 508 -6.88 -11.81 -24.04
C PRO A 508 -8.38 -11.98 -24.27
N LYS A 509 -8.80 -13.22 -24.56
CA LYS A 509 -10.22 -13.56 -24.49
C LYS A 509 -10.69 -13.37 -23.04
N ASP A 510 -11.82 -12.70 -22.88
CA ASP A 510 -12.49 -12.55 -21.58
C ASP A 510 -12.78 -13.92 -20.95
N GLY A 511 -12.54 -14.02 -19.63
CA GLY A 511 -12.63 -15.27 -18.88
C GLY A 511 -11.50 -16.26 -19.17
N LYS A 512 -10.32 -15.79 -19.62
CA LYS A 512 -9.14 -16.67 -19.77
C LYS A 512 -8.73 -17.20 -18.39
N VAL A 513 -8.34 -18.48 -18.34
CA VAL A 513 -7.88 -19.13 -17.11
C VAL A 513 -6.42 -19.55 -17.24
N CYS A 514 -5.62 -19.23 -16.24
CA CYS A 514 -4.26 -19.71 -16.02
C CYS A 514 -4.21 -20.60 -14.78
N SER A 515 -3.30 -21.58 -14.76
CA SER A 515 -3.06 -22.50 -13.63
C SER A 515 -1.58 -22.73 -13.44
#